data_AF-A0A951ZK30-F1
#
_entry.id   AF-A0A951ZK30-F1
#
_cell.length_a   1.000
_cell.length_b   1.000
_cell.length_c   1.000
_cell.angle_alpha   90.00
_cell.angle_beta   90.00
_cell.angle_gamma   90.00
#
_symmetry.space_group_name_H-M   'P 1'
#
loop_
_entity.id
_entity.type
_entity.pdbx_description
1 polymer ?
#
loop_
_entity_poly.entity_id
_entity_poly.type
_entity_poly.pdbx_seq_one_letter_code
_entity_poly.pdbx_strand_id
1 'polypeptide(L)'
;MNPPKHHFQSSFTTLISVFFFWGFVAASNGVFIPFCKHYFQLDQLQSQLIDTSFYGAYFYGALLLFIVSYFAKFDILNKIGYKGGIVTGLFISVAGALGLAYTSSMPNPTFGM
;
A
#
# COMPACT_ATOMS: atom_id res chain seq x y z
N MET A 1 -3.30 41.34 15.23
CA MET A 1 -2.17 40.39 15.21
C MET A 1 -2.68 39.06 15.74
N ASN A 2 -2.93 38.06 14.88
CA ASN A 2 -3.33 36.72 15.35
C ASN A 2 -2.06 35.87 15.56
N PRO A 3 -1.89 35.20 16.71
CA PRO A 3 -0.69 34.39 16.97
C PRO A 3 -0.64 33.15 16.04
N PRO A 4 0.56 32.66 15.68
CA PRO A 4 0.71 31.46 14.88
C PRO A 4 0.20 30.24 15.66
N LYS A 5 -0.86 29.60 15.15
CA LYS A 5 -1.43 28.40 15.74
C LYS A 5 -0.44 27.25 15.53
N HIS A 6 0.18 26.78 16.61
CA HIS A 6 1.10 25.63 16.58
C HIS A 6 0.36 24.36 16.13
N HIS A 7 0.49 23.99 14.86
CA HIS A 7 -0.06 22.77 14.23
C HIS A 7 0.66 21.46 14.65
N PHE A 8 1.42 21.44 15.75
CA PHE A 8 2.28 20.31 16.14
C PHE A 8 1.50 19.04 16.55
N GLN A 9 0.36 19.18 17.24
CA GLN A 9 -0.41 18.02 17.71
C GLN A 9 -1.11 17.24 16.59
N SER A 10 -1.51 17.93 15.51
CA SER A 10 -2.17 17.28 14.36
C SER A 10 -1.21 16.40 13.56
N SER A 11 0.05 16.83 13.42
CA SER A 11 1.08 16.06 12.71
C SER A 11 1.49 14.80 13.48
N PHE A 12 1.57 14.87 14.81
CA PHE A 12 1.96 13.73 15.63
C PHE A 12 0.91 12.60 15.60
N THR A 13 -0.37 12.97 15.67
CA THR A 13 -1.48 12.00 15.58
C THR A 13 -1.50 11.28 14.22
N THR A 14 -1.28 12.03 13.14
CA THR A 14 -1.19 11.47 11.77
C THR A 14 0.01 10.55 11.62
N LEU A 15 1.15 10.92 12.21
CA LEU A 15 2.36 10.08 12.18
C LEU A 15 2.12 8.75 12.89
N ILE A 16 1.53 8.78 14.10
CA ILE A 16 1.21 7.58 14.88
C ILE A 16 0.25 6.67 14.12
N SER A 17 -0.83 7.21 13.54
CA SER A 17 -1.82 6.38 12.85
C SER A 17 -1.22 5.71 11.61
N VAL A 18 -0.47 6.45 10.78
CA VAL A 18 0.19 5.91 9.59
C VAL A 18 1.21 4.85 9.99
N PHE A 19 2.03 5.12 11.00
CA PHE A 19 3.05 4.18 11.47
C PHE A 19 2.42 2.90 12.06
N PHE A 20 1.32 3.04 12.79
CA PHE A 20 0.55 1.91 13.32
C PHE A 20 0.00 1.03 12.20
N PHE A 21 -0.69 1.61 11.22
CA PHE A 21 -1.24 0.84 10.09
C PHE A 21 -0.14 0.20 9.25
N TRP A 22 0.97 0.91 9.02
CA TRP A 22 2.11 0.35 8.29
C TRP A 22 2.75 -0.83 9.02
N GLY A 23 2.96 -0.70 10.34
CA GLY A 23 3.46 -1.79 11.18
C GLY A 23 2.51 -2.98 11.24
N PHE A 24 1.21 -2.72 11.31
CA PHE A 24 0.17 -3.76 11.26
C PHE A 24 0.17 -4.52 9.93
N VAL A 25 0.27 -3.82 8.80
CA VAL A 25 0.38 -4.44 7.47
C VAL A 25 1.66 -5.27 7.37
N ALA A 26 2.81 -4.73 7.82
CA ALA A 26 4.08 -5.44 7.81
C ALA A 26 4.03 -6.75 8.63
N ALA A 27 3.47 -6.69 9.86
CA ALA A 27 3.31 -7.86 10.72
C ALA A 27 2.31 -8.88 10.15
N SER A 28 1.25 -8.41 9.49
CA SER A 28 0.23 -9.27 8.89
C SER A 28 0.78 -10.14 7.75
N ASN A 29 1.78 -9.68 7.00
CA ASN A 29 2.35 -10.50 5.90
C ASN A 29 2.91 -11.82 6.41
N GLY A 30 3.58 -11.81 7.57
CA GLY A 30 4.14 -13.01 8.17
C GLY A 30 3.09 -14.09 8.50
N VAL A 31 1.83 -13.68 8.73
CA VAL A 31 0.70 -14.59 8.99
C VAL A 31 -0.11 -14.87 7.71
N PHE A 32 -0.21 -13.89 6.81
CA PHE A 32 -1.00 -13.97 5.59
C PHE A 32 -0.40 -14.93 4.55
N ILE A 33 0.93 -14.91 4.39
CA ILE A 33 1.65 -15.78 3.45
C ILE A 33 1.41 -17.27 3.77
N PRO A 34 1.68 -17.76 5.01
CA PRO A 34 1.42 -19.17 5.35
C PRO A 34 -0.07 -19.51 5.35
N PHE A 35 -0.96 -18.55 5.67
CA PHE A 35 -2.41 -18.73 5.55
C PHE A 35 -2.82 -19.01 4.10
N CYS A 36 -2.39 -18.18 3.15
CA CYS A 36 -2.68 -18.38 1.72
C CYS A 36 -2.13 -19.73 1.24
N LYS A 37 -0.90 -20.08 1.62
CA LYS A 37 -0.28 -21.37 1.29
C LYS A 37 -1.15 -22.55 1.72
N HIS A 38 -1.68 -22.51 2.94
CA HIS A 38 -2.49 -23.60 3.47
C HIS A 38 -3.92 -23.62 2.90
N TYR A 39 -4.52 -22.45 2.68
CA TYR A 39 -5.89 -22.32 2.18
C TYR A 39 -6.03 -22.70 0.70
N PHE A 40 -5.07 -22.29 -0.13
CA PHE A 40 -5.07 -22.57 -1.58
C PHE A 40 -4.19 -23.77 -1.97
N GLN A 41 -3.61 -24.49 -0.99
CA GLN A 41 -2.69 -25.62 -1.21
C GLN A 41 -1.55 -25.30 -2.20
N LEU A 42 -0.97 -24.10 -2.10
CA LEU A 42 0.03 -23.61 -3.04
C LEU A 42 1.39 -24.30 -2.83
N ASP A 43 2.08 -24.59 -3.94
CA ASP A 43 3.45 -25.09 -3.93
C ASP A 43 4.44 -24.04 -3.35
N GLN A 44 5.60 -24.48 -2.89
CA GLN A 44 6.63 -23.60 -2.31
C GLN A 44 6.99 -22.42 -3.24
N LEU A 45 7.08 -22.64 -4.55
CA LEU A 45 7.34 -21.57 -5.51
C LEU A 45 6.19 -20.56 -5.62
N GLN A 46 4.95 -21.03 -5.57
CA GLN A 46 3.78 -20.16 -5.63
C GLN A 46 3.67 -19.28 -4.38
N SER A 47 4.02 -19.80 -3.22
CA SER A 47 4.11 -18.99 -1.99
C SER A 47 5.19 -17.89 -2.11
N GLN A 48 6.33 -18.19 -2.72
CA GLN A 48 7.38 -17.17 -2.91
C GLN A 48 7.00 -16.09 -3.92
N LEU A 49 6.16 -16.39 -4.90
CA LEU A 49 5.63 -15.37 -5.82
C LEU A 49 4.74 -14.36 -5.09
N ILE A 50 4.01 -14.79 -4.05
CA ILE A 50 3.22 -13.90 -3.20
C ILE A 50 4.14 -12.98 -2.39
N ASP A 51 5.20 -13.53 -1.77
CA ASP A 51 6.20 -12.75 -1.04
C ASP A 51 6.90 -11.73 -1.95
N THR A 52 7.28 -12.18 -3.14
CA THR A 52 7.92 -11.35 -4.17
C THR A 52 6.97 -10.27 -4.67
N SER A 53 5.67 -10.54 -4.77
CA SER A 53 4.68 -9.52 -5.16
C SER A 53 4.52 -8.45 -4.07
N PHE A 54 4.52 -8.87 -2.80
CA PHE A 54 4.42 -7.93 -1.67
C PHE A 54 5.63 -7.00 -1.59
N TYR A 55 6.86 -7.54 -1.56
CA TYR A 55 8.07 -6.72 -1.53
C TYR A 55 8.35 -6.01 -2.85
N GLY A 56 8.00 -6.66 -3.97
CA GLY A 56 8.08 -6.08 -5.31
C GLY A 56 7.19 -4.86 -5.46
N ALA A 57 6.00 -4.82 -4.85
CA ALA A 57 5.14 -3.64 -4.88
C ALA A 57 5.82 -2.40 -4.27
N TYR A 58 6.64 -2.54 -3.22
CA TYR A 58 7.42 -1.40 -2.68
C TYR A 58 8.46 -0.90 -3.69
N PHE A 59 9.15 -1.83 -4.34
CA PHE A 59 10.16 -1.49 -5.36
C PHE A 59 9.51 -0.81 -6.58
N TYR A 60 8.50 -1.45 -7.18
CA TYR A 60 7.80 -0.91 -8.34
C TYR A 60 7.02 0.36 -8.02
N GLY A 61 6.45 0.48 -6.82
CA GLY A 61 5.79 1.70 -6.35
C GLY A 61 6.76 2.88 -6.25
N ALA A 62 7.94 2.67 -5.64
CA ALA A 62 9.00 3.68 -5.59
C ALA A 62 9.53 4.04 -6.99
N LEU A 63 9.72 3.03 -7.84
CA LEU A 63 10.18 3.22 -9.21
C LEU A 63 9.14 3.98 -10.06
N LEU A 64 7.86 3.69 -9.92
CA LEU A 64 6.78 4.41 -10.59
C LEU A 64 6.76 5.87 -10.11
N LEU A 65 6.82 6.11 -8.80
CA LEU A 65 6.93 7.47 -8.26
C LEU A 65 8.15 8.20 -8.82
N PHE A 66 9.29 7.53 -8.94
CA PHE A 66 10.51 8.10 -9.51
C PHE A 66 10.34 8.44 -11.00
N ILE A 67 9.78 7.55 -11.81
CA ILE A 67 9.51 7.78 -13.23
C ILE A 67 8.52 8.93 -13.40
N VAL A 68 7.43 8.94 -12.64
CA VAL A 68 6.43 10.01 -12.72
C VAL A 68 7.03 11.35 -12.30
N SER A 69 7.86 11.39 -11.25
CA SER A 69 8.61 12.61 -10.88
C SER A 69 9.60 13.05 -11.97
N TYR A 70 10.27 12.09 -12.63
CA TYR A 70 11.19 12.37 -13.73
C TYR A 70 10.46 12.97 -14.95
N PHE A 71 9.33 12.38 -15.35
CA PHE A 71 8.49 12.88 -16.45
C PHE A 71 7.82 14.22 -16.10
N ALA A 72 7.42 14.43 -14.85
CA ALA A 72 6.76 15.65 -14.42
C ALA A 72 7.71 16.84 -14.27
N LYS A 73 9.05 16.63 -14.31
CA LYS A 73 10.12 17.65 -14.14
C LYS A 73 9.99 18.54 -12.89
N PHE A 74 9.10 18.19 -11.96
CA PHE A 74 8.87 18.85 -10.69
C PHE A 74 8.67 17.77 -9.63
N ASP A 75 9.23 17.98 -8.44
CA ASP A 75 9.05 17.08 -7.30
C ASP A 75 7.58 17.03 -6.91
N ILE A 76 6.90 15.95 -7.32
CA ILE A 76 5.49 15.72 -7.01
C ILE A 76 5.26 15.71 -5.51
N LEU A 77 6.19 15.18 -4.72
CA LEU A 77 6.11 15.22 -3.25
C LEU A 77 6.16 16.66 -2.70
N ASN A 78 6.97 17.53 -3.29
CA ASN A 78 7.11 18.91 -2.82
C ASN A 78 5.89 19.77 -3.21
N LYS A 79 5.19 19.41 -4.30
CA LYS A 79 3.98 20.12 -4.77
C LYS A 79 2.68 19.58 -4.19
N ILE A 80 2.54 18.26 -4.02
CA ILE A 80 1.37 17.59 -3.41
C ILE A 80 1.38 17.74 -1.88
N GLY A 81 2.57 17.86 -1.28
CA GLY A 81 2.75 17.90 0.17
C GLY A 81 2.45 16.56 0.83
N TYR A 82 3.00 16.37 2.04
CA TYR A 82 2.87 15.12 2.81
C TYR A 82 1.41 14.68 3.00
N LYS A 83 0.51 15.66 3.17
CA LYS A 83 -0.92 15.43 3.35
C LYS A 83 -1.59 14.88 2.08
N GLY A 84 -1.23 15.39 0.90
CA GLY A 84 -1.80 14.93 -0.36
C GLY A 84 -1.32 13.54 -0.75
N GLY A 85 -0.05 13.21 -0.49
CA GLY A 85 0.53 11.89 -0.77
C GLY A 85 -0.10 10.77 0.06
N ILE A 86 -0.40 11.04 1.34
CA ILE A 86 -1.15 10.10 2.19
C ILE A 86 -2.55 9.86 1.62
N VAL A 87 -3.25 10.90 1.15
CA VAL A 87 -4.60 10.77 0.59
C VAL A 87 -4.59 9.96 -0.71
N THR A 88 -3.66 10.20 -1.63
CA THR A 88 -3.54 9.38 -2.86
C THR A 88 -3.19 7.93 -2.53
N GLY A 89 -2.32 7.68 -1.56
CA GLY A 89 -2.04 6.32 -1.08
C GLY A 89 -3.29 5.62 -0.55
N LEU A 90 -4.13 6.33 0.21
CA LEU A 90 -5.38 5.80 0.73
C LEU A 90 -6.39 5.45 -0.39
N PHE A 91 -6.50 6.31 -1.41
CA PHE A 91 -7.33 6.04 -2.59
C PHE A 91 -6.85 4.80 -3.35
N ILE A 92 -5.54 4.62 -3.48
CA ILE A 92 -4.95 3.42 -4.10
C ILE A 92 -5.31 2.16 -3.29
N SER A 93 -5.26 2.21 -1.95
CA SER A 93 -5.69 1.09 -1.10
C SER A 93 -7.19 0.75 -1.27
N VAL A 94 -8.05 1.76 -1.36
CA VAL A 94 -9.50 1.56 -1.62
C VAL A 94 -9.71 0.92 -2.99
N ALA A 95 -9.02 1.41 -4.02
CA ALA A 95 -9.09 0.83 -5.35
C ALA A 95 -8.64 -0.64 -5.38
N GLY A 96 -7.54 -0.97 -4.67
CA GLY A 96 -7.06 -2.35 -4.54
C GLY A 96 -8.05 -3.26 -3.81
N ALA A 97 -8.66 -2.79 -2.72
CA ALA A 97 -9.68 -3.54 -1.98
C ALA A 97 -10.94 -3.79 -2.83
N LEU A 98 -11.39 -2.78 -3.59
CA LEU A 98 -12.50 -2.93 -4.52
C LEU A 98 -12.18 -3.91 -5.65
N GLY A 99 -10.94 -3.90 -6.17
CA GLY A 99 -10.48 -4.88 -7.15
C GLY A 99 -10.56 -6.31 -6.63
N LEU A 100 -10.08 -6.55 -5.40
CA LEU A 100 -10.17 -7.86 -4.74
C LEU A 100 -11.62 -8.29 -4.48
N ALA A 101 -12.46 -7.37 -4.02
CA ALA A 101 -13.89 -7.61 -3.81
C ALA A 101 -14.59 -8.01 -5.11
N TYR A 102 -14.30 -7.30 -6.20
CA TYR A 102 -14.84 -7.62 -7.52
C TYR A 102 -14.38 -9.00 -8.00
N THR A 103 -13.10 -9.33 -7.89
CA THR A 103 -12.60 -10.66 -8.27
C THR A 103 -13.19 -11.78 -7.41
N SER A 104 -13.45 -11.53 -6.12
CA SER A 104 -14.07 -12.52 -5.23
C SER A 104 -15.56 -12.75 -5.52
N SER A 105 -16.22 -11.82 -6.20
CA SER A 105 -17.64 -11.96 -6.62
C SER A 105 -17.82 -12.70 -7.95
N MET A 106 -16.72 -13.04 -8.64
CA MET A 106 -16.79 -13.82 -9.87
C MET A 106 -16.96 -15.32 -9.58
N PRO A 107 -17.69 -16.07 -10.44
CA PRO A 107 -18.03 -17.48 -10.20
C PRO A 107 -16.83 -18.44 -10.08
N ASN A 108 -15.65 -18.04 -10.60
CA ASN A 108 -14.42 -18.82 -10.58
C ASN A 108 -13.26 -17.97 -10.02
N PRO A 109 -13.02 -17.95 -8.70
CA PRO A 109 -11.86 -17.30 -8.09
C PRO A 109 -10.61 -18.18 -8.17
N THR A 110 -10.45 -18.92 -9.28
CA THR A 110 -9.35 -19.84 -9.50
C THR A 110 -8.52 -19.29 -10.63
N PHE A 111 -7.22 -19.07 -10.39
CA PHE A 111 -6.27 -18.97 -11.49
C PHE A 111 -6.48 -20.21 -12.35
N GLY A 112 -6.91 -20.02 -13.59
CA GLY A 112 -7.39 -21.08 -14.46
C GLY A 112 -6.52 -22.33 -14.38
N MET A 113 -7.13 -23.41 -13.92
CA MET A 113 -6.85 -24.77 -14.36
C MET A 113 -7.98 -25.18 -15.29
#